data_AF-A0A6M2AGK3-F1
#
_entry.id   AF-A0A6M2AGK3-F1
#
_cell.length_a   1.000
_cell.length_b   1.000
_cell.length_c   1.000
_cell.angle_alpha   90.00
_cell.angle_beta   90.00
_cell.angle_gamma   90.00
#
_symmetry.space_group_name_H-M   'P 1'
#
loop_
_entity.id
_entity.type
_entity.pdbx_description
1 polymer ?
#
loop_
_entity_poly.entity_id
_entity_poly.type
_entity_poly.pdbx_seq_one_letter_code
_entity_poly.pdbx_strand_id
1 'polypeptide(L)'
;MAVYDKEDNKTGMYNTDVYSFERNMFDCCICQPASFWKKRVADIVGKFDEDLHYAMDYDYWLRMDRAGGRILHIPDILAASRRYEGTKTLSQREEIFKEIFKICKTHGNYVSRSYFDGLWCPGVPFHSGDYYGYTAPTVIDVDGDGDMDILLGDQSLNINFIENVG
;
A
#
# COMPACT_ATOMS: atom_id res chain seq x y z
N MET A 1 -9.35 -3.20 -0.41
CA MET A 1 -9.76 -2.13 -1.38
C MET A 1 -10.46 -2.74 -2.60
N ALA A 2 -11.55 -2.13 -3.08
CA ALA A 2 -12.24 -2.57 -4.30
C ALA A 2 -11.63 -1.95 -5.56
N VAL A 3 -11.72 -2.64 -6.70
CA VAL A 3 -11.22 -2.15 -7.99
C VAL A 3 -12.36 -1.99 -8.97
N TYR A 4 -12.40 -0.84 -9.64
CA TYR A 4 -13.43 -0.47 -10.60
C TYR A 4 -12.80 -0.14 -11.96
N ASP A 5 -13.53 -0.36 -13.03
CA ASP A 5 -13.16 0.16 -14.36
C ASP A 5 -13.60 1.63 -14.56
N LYS A 6 -13.37 2.16 -15.77
CA LYS A 6 -13.78 3.51 -16.15
C LYS A 6 -15.30 3.75 -16.14
N GLU A 7 -16.10 2.69 -16.12
CA GLU A 7 -17.57 2.69 -16.16
C GLU A 7 -18.17 2.39 -14.77
N ASP A 8 -17.33 2.41 -13.72
CA ASP A 8 -17.70 2.11 -12.33
C ASP A 8 -18.22 0.68 -12.11
N ASN A 9 -17.90 -0.25 -13.02
CA ASN A 9 -18.13 -1.67 -12.76
C ASN A 9 -17.02 -2.21 -11.86
N LYS A 10 -17.40 -2.93 -10.80
CA LYS A 10 -16.44 -3.61 -9.94
C LYS A 10 -15.76 -4.74 -10.73
N THR A 11 -14.45 -4.62 -10.93
CA THR A 11 -13.63 -5.59 -11.68
C THR A 11 -12.82 -6.50 -10.78
N GLY A 12 -12.64 -6.14 -9.50
CA GLY A 12 -11.89 -6.98 -8.58
C GLY A 12 -11.73 -6.40 -7.18
N MET A 13 -10.82 -7.01 -6.42
CA MET A 13 -10.41 -6.57 -5.09
C MET A 13 -8.90 -6.73 -4.95
N TYR A 14 -8.27 -5.73 -4.34
CA TYR A 14 -6.89 -5.84 -3.88
C TYR A 14 -6.79 -6.97 -2.85
N ASN A 15 -5.72 -7.74 -2.94
CA ASN A 15 -5.42 -8.83 -2.03
C ASN A 15 -4.82 -8.32 -0.72
N THR A 16 -5.66 -7.70 0.11
CA THR A 16 -5.32 -7.28 1.47
C THR A 16 -5.58 -8.42 2.44
N ASP A 17 -4.75 -8.53 3.48
CA ASP A 17 -4.84 -9.61 4.46
C ASP A 17 -4.33 -9.16 5.83
N VAL A 18 -4.52 -10.00 6.84
CA VAL A 18 -3.91 -9.83 8.17
C VAL A 18 -2.41 -9.72 8.02
N TYR A 19 -1.86 -8.66 8.61
CA TYR A 19 -0.44 -8.38 8.53
C TYR A 19 0.39 -9.41 9.31
N SER A 20 1.39 -9.97 8.63
CA SER A 20 2.59 -10.53 9.23
C SER A 20 3.79 -10.06 8.40
N PHE A 21 4.98 -10.06 8.97
CA PHE A 21 6.18 -9.68 8.22
C PHE A 21 6.40 -10.60 7.01
N GLU A 22 6.26 -11.90 7.20
CA GLU A 22 6.40 -12.92 6.14
C GLU A 22 5.33 -12.74 5.07
N ARG A 23 4.09 -12.44 5.47
CA ARG A 23 2.99 -12.17 4.53
C ARG A 23 3.32 -10.95 3.69
N ASN A 24 3.79 -9.86 4.29
CA ASN A 24 4.11 -8.62 3.60
C ASN A 24 5.37 -8.76 2.71
N MET A 25 6.34 -9.58 3.13
CA MET A 25 7.52 -9.96 2.35
C MET A 25 7.20 -10.94 1.20
N PHE A 26 6.04 -11.60 1.22
CA PHE A 26 5.57 -12.46 0.15
C PHE A 26 4.85 -11.65 -0.92
N ASP A 27 3.82 -10.90 -0.56
CA ASP A 27 3.24 -9.88 -1.41
C ASP A 27 2.73 -8.76 -0.53
N CYS A 28 2.93 -7.50 -0.94
CA CYS A 28 2.57 -6.35 -0.13
C CYS A 28 1.05 -6.37 0.09
N CYS A 29 0.65 -6.67 1.33
CA CYS A 29 -0.74 -6.91 1.69
C CYS A 29 -1.43 -5.65 2.25
N ILE A 30 -0.67 -4.56 2.39
CA ILE A 30 -1.16 -3.26 2.83
C ILE A 30 -1.42 -2.41 1.58
N CYS A 31 -2.66 -1.94 1.42
CA CYS A 31 -3.06 -1.19 0.22
C CYS A 31 -3.36 0.29 0.53
N GLN A 32 -2.89 1.16 -0.35
CA GLN A 32 -3.24 2.58 -0.39
C GLN A 32 -4.43 2.80 -1.34
N PRO A 33 -5.37 3.72 -1.05
CA PRO A 33 -5.35 4.73 0.01
C PRO A 33 -5.92 4.27 1.37
N ALA A 34 -6.14 2.97 1.59
CA ALA A 34 -6.79 2.45 2.80
C ALA A 34 -5.82 2.13 3.95
N SER A 35 -4.79 2.95 4.20
CA SER A 35 -3.90 2.76 5.36
C SER A 35 -3.67 4.07 6.10
N PHE A 36 -3.71 3.99 7.43
CA PHE A 36 -3.61 5.12 8.35
C PHE A 36 -2.64 4.77 9.46
N TRP A 37 -1.95 5.77 10.01
CA TRP A 37 -1.07 5.60 11.16
C TRP A 37 -1.01 6.88 11.98
N LYS A 38 -0.89 6.72 13.30
CA LYS A 38 -0.74 7.85 14.23
C LYS A 38 0.54 8.63 13.94
N LYS A 39 0.52 9.94 14.18
CA LYS A 39 1.68 10.83 14.05
C LYS A 39 2.93 10.28 14.75
N ARG A 40 2.78 9.75 15.97
CA ARG A 40 3.89 9.15 16.74
C ARG A 40 4.64 8.04 16.00
N VAL A 41 3.96 7.30 15.12
CA VAL A 41 4.61 6.25 14.31
C VAL A 41 5.50 6.90 13.27
N ALA A 42 5.03 7.97 12.63
CA ALA A 42 5.82 8.74 11.68
C ALA A 42 7.04 9.40 12.34
N ASP A 43 6.88 9.92 13.56
CA ASP A 43 7.99 10.52 14.32
C ASP A 43 9.09 9.49 14.65
N ILE A 44 8.73 8.22 14.84
CA ILE A 44 9.68 7.12 15.11
C ILE A 44 10.31 6.60 13.81
N VAL A 45 9.49 6.36 12.79
CA VAL A 45 9.90 5.74 11.52
C VAL A 45 10.65 6.71 10.61
N GLY A 46 10.38 8.00 10.77
CA GLY A 46 10.91 9.07 9.95
C GLY A 46 10.12 9.27 8.65
N LYS A 47 10.74 9.99 7.71
CA LYS A 47 10.15 10.33 6.40
C LYS A 47 10.19 9.14 5.43
N PHE A 48 9.47 9.27 4.33
CA PHE A 48 9.64 8.38 3.18
C PHE A 48 11.06 8.51 2.61
N ASP A 49 11.58 7.43 2.05
CA ASP A 49 12.84 7.46 1.30
C ASP A 49 12.56 8.08 -0.07
N GLU A 50 13.04 9.31 -0.29
CA GLU A 50 12.81 10.08 -1.52
C GLU A 50 13.57 9.49 -2.73
N ASP A 51 14.51 8.55 -2.52
CA ASP A 51 15.15 7.81 -3.60
C ASP A 51 14.24 6.69 -4.18
N LEU A 52 13.15 6.36 -3.48
CA LEU A 52 12.15 5.39 -3.94
C LEU A 52 11.00 6.10 -4.65
N HIS A 53 10.75 5.73 -5.90
CA HIS A 53 9.78 6.35 -6.78
C HIS A 53 8.51 5.51 -6.95
N TYR A 54 8.58 4.22 -6.64
CA TYR A 54 7.51 3.27 -6.98
C TYR A 54 6.99 2.47 -5.78
N ALA A 55 7.83 2.17 -4.80
CA ALA A 55 7.53 1.29 -3.66
C ALA A 55 7.89 1.94 -2.31
N MET A 56 7.85 3.26 -2.24
CA MET A 56 8.12 4.06 -1.02
C MET A 56 7.19 3.71 0.15
N ASP A 57 5.94 3.36 -0.14
CA ASP A 57 4.97 2.89 0.84
C ASP A 57 5.35 1.51 1.39
N TYR A 58 5.73 0.58 0.51
CA TYR A 58 6.17 -0.76 0.90
C TYR A 58 7.40 -0.73 1.82
N ASP A 59 8.39 0.12 1.51
CA ASP A 59 9.52 0.41 2.40
C ASP A 59 9.05 0.91 3.77
N TYR A 60 8.10 1.85 3.77
CA TYR A 60 7.56 2.47 4.98
C TYR A 60 6.90 1.45 5.91
N TRP A 61 6.10 0.52 5.37
CA TRP A 61 5.44 -0.53 6.15
C TRP A 61 6.44 -1.45 6.83
N LEU A 62 7.49 -1.85 6.11
CA LEU A 62 8.54 -2.70 6.69
C LEU A 62 9.32 -1.94 7.76
N ARG A 63 9.59 -0.65 7.58
CA ARG A 63 10.22 0.15 8.64
C ARG A 63 9.34 0.31 9.87
N MET A 64 8.02 0.50 9.71
CA MET A 64 7.09 0.49 10.85
C MET A 64 7.21 -0.80 11.65
N ASP A 65 7.19 -1.94 10.96
CA ASP A 65 7.33 -3.25 11.59
C ASP A 65 8.69 -3.43 12.29
N ARG A 66 9.80 -3.08 11.61
CA ARG A 66 11.15 -3.16 12.18
C ARG A 66 11.35 -2.22 13.37
N ALA A 67 10.59 -1.14 13.46
CA ALA A 67 10.54 -0.25 14.62
C ALA A 67 9.68 -0.79 15.79
N GLY A 68 9.12 -2.00 15.68
CA GLY A 68 8.24 -2.60 16.68
C GLY A 68 6.78 -2.11 16.59
N GLY A 69 6.39 -1.56 15.44
CA GLY A 69 5.03 -1.12 15.18
C GLY A 69 4.04 -2.29 15.16
N ARG A 70 2.82 -2.02 15.65
CA ARG A 70 1.70 -2.97 15.54
C ARG A 70 0.82 -2.57 14.36
N ILE A 71 0.89 -3.34 13.28
CA ILE A 71 0.07 -3.15 12.08
C ILE A 71 -1.15 -4.05 12.19
N LEU A 72 -2.35 -3.47 12.00
CA LEU A 72 -3.63 -4.17 12.10
C LEU A 72 -4.37 -4.11 10.77
N HIS A 73 -5.10 -5.19 10.46
CA HIS A 73 -5.95 -5.27 9.28
C HIS A 73 -7.41 -5.06 9.68
N ILE A 74 -8.09 -4.14 9.00
CA ILE A 74 -9.53 -3.95 9.10
C ILE A 74 -10.16 -4.71 7.92
N PRO A 75 -10.98 -5.75 8.17
CA PRO A 75 -11.55 -6.58 7.12
C PRO A 75 -12.74 -5.93 6.39
N ASP A 76 -12.73 -4.60 6.26
CA ASP A 76 -13.76 -3.80 5.60
C ASP A 76 -13.19 -3.09 4.37
N ILE A 77 -14.06 -2.79 3.40
CA ILE A 77 -13.67 -2.03 2.22
C ILE A 77 -13.72 -0.53 2.56
N LEU A 78 -12.56 0.04 2.86
CA LEU A 78 -12.42 1.47 3.21
C LEU A 78 -12.06 2.37 2.02
N ALA A 79 -11.60 1.78 0.91
CA ALA A 79 -11.24 2.52 -0.29
C ALA A 79 -11.52 1.74 -1.57
N ALA A 80 -11.58 2.48 -2.67
CA ALA A 80 -11.66 2.01 -4.04
C ALA A 80 -10.48 2.55 -4.86
N SER A 81 -10.13 1.85 -5.93
CA SER A 81 -9.24 2.36 -6.97
C SER A 81 -9.88 2.15 -8.34
N ARG A 82 -9.77 3.15 -9.21
CA ARG A 82 -10.23 3.08 -10.60
C ARG A 82 -9.09 2.72 -11.54
N ARG A 83 -9.32 1.75 -12.43
CA ARG A 83 -8.40 1.31 -13.49
C ARG A 83 -8.95 1.68 -14.87
N TYR A 84 -8.08 2.20 -15.72
CA TYR A 84 -8.39 2.52 -17.11
C TYR A 84 -7.12 2.42 -17.96
N GLU A 85 -7.27 2.19 -19.27
CA GLU A 85 -6.13 2.16 -20.18
C GLU A 85 -5.29 3.44 -20.04
N GLY A 86 -4.06 3.28 -19.53
CA GLY A 86 -3.14 4.38 -19.22
C GLY A 86 -2.73 4.53 -17.75
N THR A 87 -3.35 3.84 -16.77
CA THR A 87 -3.01 4.03 -15.34
C THR A 87 -1.78 3.27 -14.81
N LYS A 88 -1.09 2.45 -15.60
CA LYS A 88 0.30 2.04 -15.35
C LYS A 88 0.85 1.22 -16.51
N THR A 89 1.98 1.66 -17.05
CA THR A 89 2.59 1.07 -18.23
C THR A 89 3.44 -0.14 -17.82
N LEU A 90 3.28 -1.28 -18.49
CA LEU A 90 4.22 -2.41 -18.47
C LEU A 90 5.70 -1.98 -18.55
N SER A 91 5.99 -0.81 -19.13
CA SER A 91 7.31 -0.22 -19.27
C SER A 91 8.02 0.15 -17.97
N GLN A 92 7.32 0.29 -16.83
CA GLN A 92 7.94 0.61 -15.53
C GLN A 92 8.15 -0.61 -14.64
N ARG A 93 7.77 -1.81 -15.10
CA ARG A 93 7.81 -3.05 -14.30
C ARG A 93 9.21 -3.32 -13.74
N GLU A 94 10.24 -3.24 -14.58
CA GLU A 94 11.60 -3.55 -14.16
C GLU A 94 12.06 -2.64 -13.01
N GLU A 95 11.79 -1.34 -13.08
CA GLU A 95 12.16 -0.38 -12.05
C GLU A 95 11.39 -0.59 -10.74
N ILE A 96 10.09 -0.89 -10.83
CA ILE A 96 9.28 -1.25 -9.66
C ILE A 96 9.89 -2.46 -8.93
N PHE A 97 10.23 -3.53 -9.67
CA PHE A 97 10.79 -4.73 -9.06
C PHE A 97 12.24 -4.52 -8.56
N LYS A 98 13.02 -3.62 -9.17
CA LYS A 98 14.34 -3.22 -8.62
C LYS A 98 14.19 -2.61 -7.23
N GLU A 99 13.23 -1.70 -7.03
CA GLU A 99 12.95 -1.14 -5.72
C GLU A 99 12.47 -2.20 -4.74
N ILE A 100 11.50 -3.04 -5.13
CA ILE A 100 11.01 -4.13 -4.27
C ILE A 100 12.15 -5.04 -3.82
N PHE A 101 13.05 -5.42 -4.74
CA PHE A 101 14.19 -6.28 -4.40
C PHE A 101 15.18 -5.59 -3.46
N LYS A 102 15.44 -4.29 -3.65
CA LYS A 102 16.25 -3.48 -2.73
C LYS A 102 15.62 -3.49 -1.34
N ILE A 103 14.34 -3.13 -1.25
CA ILE A 103 13.56 -3.06 -0.01
C ILE A 103 13.56 -4.40 0.73
N CYS A 104 13.23 -5.50 0.04
CA CYS A 104 13.20 -6.83 0.63
C CYS A 104 14.57 -7.26 1.17
N LYS A 105 15.66 -6.99 0.43
CA LYS A 105 17.02 -7.27 0.91
C LYS A 105 17.37 -6.45 2.15
N THR A 106 17.03 -5.16 2.15
CA THR A 106 17.33 -4.25 3.26
C THR A 106 16.63 -4.66 4.55
N HIS A 107 15.33 -4.97 4.49
CA HIS A 107 14.52 -5.17 5.71
C HIS A 107 14.34 -6.64 6.09
N GLY A 108 14.41 -7.55 5.12
CA GLY A 108 14.19 -8.98 5.30
C GLY A 108 15.42 -9.85 5.13
N ASN A 109 16.51 -9.37 4.51
CA ASN A 109 17.69 -10.16 4.11
C ASN A 109 17.39 -11.29 3.10
N TYR A 110 16.21 -11.29 2.48
CA TYR A 110 15.85 -12.21 1.40
C TYR A 110 14.84 -11.54 0.47
N VAL A 111 14.64 -12.13 -0.71
CA VAL A 111 13.55 -11.78 -1.62
C VAL A 111 12.69 -13.02 -1.78
N SER A 112 11.40 -12.91 -1.48
CA SER A 112 10.47 -14.03 -1.64
C SER A 112 10.39 -14.46 -3.11
N ARG A 113 10.23 -15.77 -3.33
CA ARG A 113 10.06 -16.35 -4.67
C ARG A 113 8.92 -15.69 -5.44
N SER A 114 7.87 -15.28 -4.73
CA SER A 114 6.72 -14.55 -5.26
C SER A 114 7.09 -13.33 -6.10
N TYR A 115 8.05 -12.52 -5.65
CA TYR A 115 8.46 -11.33 -6.41
C TYR A 115 9.30 -11.68 -7.64
N PHE A 116 10.02 -12.81 -7.65
CA PHE A 116 10.64 -13.31 -8.87
C PHE A 116 9.59 -13.79 -9.86
N ASP A 117 8.63 -14.59 -9.42
CA ASP A 117 7.57 -15.06 -10.32
C ASP A 117 6.72 -13.88 -10.83
N GLY A 118 6.49 -12.87 -10.00
CA GLY A 118 5.91 -11.59 -10.41
C GLY A 118 6.71 -10.93 -11.53
N LEU A 119 8.03 -10.75 -11.39
CA LEU A 119 8.83 -10.10 -12.44
C LEU A 119 8.85 -10.92 -13.76
N TRP A 120 9.07 -12.23 -13.69
CA TRP A 120 9.30 -13.08 -14.86
C TRP A 120 8.03 -13.61 -15.53
N CYS A 121 6.90 -13.65 -14.82
CA CYS A 121 5.68 -14.24 -15.33
C CYS A 121 4.49 -13.29 -15.12
N PRO A 122 4.36 -12.22 -15.93
CA PRO A 122 3.33 -11.20 -15.76
C PRO A 122 1.89 -11.69 -15.98
N GLY A 123 1.68 -12.93 -16.45
CA GLY A 123 0.37 -13.51 -16.74
C GLY A 123 -0.05 -14.68 -15.85
N VAL A 124 0.76 -15.10 -14.88
CA VAL A 124 0.27 -16.03 -13.85
C VAL A 124 -0.55 -15.20 -12.86
N PRO A 125 -1.72 -15.66 -12.40
CA PRO A 125 -2.47 -14.99 -11.34
C PRO A 125 -1.64 -15.03 -10.06
N PHE A 126 -0.74 -14.07 -9.90
CA PHE A 126 -0.24 -13.70 -8.61
C PHE A 126 -1.42 -13.17 -7.83
N HIS A 127 -1.55 -13.59 -6.56
CA HIS A 127 -2.66 -13.16 -5.73
C HIS A 127 -2.70 -11.63 -5.61
N SER A 128 -1.59 -10.93 -5.91
CA SER A 128 -1.54 -9.50 -6.20
C SER A 128 -1.48 -9.16 -7.71
N GLY A 129 -2.55 -9.39 -8.47
CA GLY A 129 -2.67 -8.94 -9.86
C GLY A 129 -2.61 -7.41 -10.00
N ASP A 130 -1.47 -6.88 -10.46
CA ASP A 130 -1.31 -5.49 -10.91
C ASP A 130 -1.65 -4.38 -9.89
N TYR A 131 -1.41 -4.62 -8.61
CA TYR A 131 -1.87 -3.78 -7.51
C TYR A 131 -0.83 -2.75 -7.02
N TYR A 132 -0.21 -2.01 -7.94
CA TYR A 132 0.51 -0.80 -7.53
C TYR A 132 -0.53 0.33 -7.56
N GLY A 133 -1.05 0.80 -6.42
CA GLY A 133 -1.86 2.02 -6.34
C GLY A 133 -0.94 3.21 -6.04
N TYR A 134 -0.93 4.26 -6.86
CA TYR A 134 -0.28 5.53 -6.51
C TYR A 134 -1.34 6.48 -5.99
N THR A 135 -1.16 7.08 -4.81
CA THR A 135 -2.06 8.11 -4.28
C THR A 135 -1.28 9.26 -3.65
N ALA A 136 -1.82 10.47 -3.77
CA ALA A 136 -1.25 11.71 -3.23
C ALA A 136 -1.83 11.98 -1.82
N PRO A 137 -1.01 11.96 -0.75
CA PRO A 137 -1.46 12.17 0.63
C PRO A 137 -1.81 13.64 0.95
N THR A 138 -2.71 13.84 1.91
CA THR A 138 -2.93 15.11 2.62
C THR A 138 -2.88 14.93 4.13
N VAL A 139 -2.62 16.00 4.89
CA VAL A 139 -2.42 15.97 6.34
C VAL A 139 -3.57 16.71 7.05
N ILE A 140 -4.28 16.05 7.96
CA ILE A 140 -5.38 16.62 8.76
C ILE A 140 -5.61 15.77 10.02
N ASP A 141 -5.89 16.40 11.15
CA ASP A 141 -6.33 15.75 12.41
C ASP A 141 -7.74 15.16 12.20
N VAL A 142 -7.82 13.84 12.01
CA VAL A 142 -9.07 13.14 11.63
C VAL A 142 -9.89 12.73 12.85
N ASP A 143 -9.25 12.49 13.99
CA ASP A 143 -9.93 11.99 15.21
C ASP A 143 -10.10 13.06 16.31
N GLY A 144 -9.57 14.27 16.10
CA GLY A 144 -9.72 15.40 17.01
C GLY A 144 -8.92 15.25 18.30
N ASP A 145 -7.98 14.31 18.36
CA ASP A 145 -7.12 14.08 19.53
C ASP A 145 -5.98 15.09 19.66
N GLY A 146 -5.85 15.98 18.67
CA GLY A 146 -4.84 17.03 18.61
C GLY A 146 -3.52 16.58 17.98
N ASP A 147 -3.42 15.33 17.51
CA ASP A 147 -2.38 14.85 16.62
C ASP A 147 -2.85 14.85 15.15
N MET A 148 -1.92 15.01 14.20
CA MET A 148 -2.25 15.19 12.78
C MET A 148 -2.14 13.85 12.05
N ASP A 149 -3.21 13.43 11.38
CA ASP A 149 -3.24 12.22 10.57
C ASP A 149 -2.90 12.47 9.10
N ILE A 150 -2.56 11.39 8.40
CA ILE A 150 -2.38 11.40 6.93
C ILE A 150 -3.58 10.70 6.31
N LEU A 151 -4.34 11.46 5.52
CA LEU A 151 -5.47 11.00 4.73
C LEU A 151 -5.05 10.81 3.27
N LEU A 152 -5.54 9.72 2.68
CA LEU A 152 -5.31 9.37 1.30
C LEU A 152 -6.67 9.31 0.61
N GLY A 153 -6.84 10.07 -0.48
CA GLY A 153 -8.06 10.10 -1.27
C GLY A 153 -7.77 9.87 -2.75
N ASP A 154 -8.76 9.35 -3.49
CA ASP A 154 -8.76 9.30 -4.96
C ASP A 154 -9.85 10.21 -5.56
N GLN A 155 -9.85 10.37 -6.89
CA GLN A 155 -10.56 11.44 -7.62
C GLN A 155 -12.11 11.36 -7.66
N SER A 156 -12.75 10.63 -6.75
CA SER A 156 -14.21 10.52 -6.69
C SER A 156 -14.88 11.38 -5.60
N LEU A 157 -14.15 12.33 -4.98
CA LEU A 157 -14.67 13.37 -4.07
C LEU A 157 -15.52 12.89 -2.88
N ASN A 158 -15.43 11.63 -2.47
CA ASN A 158 -16.11 11.15 -1.27
C ASN A 158 -15.09 10.75 -0.18
N ILE A 159 -15.15 11.45 0.95
CA ILE A 159 -14.49 11.09 2.20
C ILE A 159 -15.58 10.51 3.09
N ASN A 160 -15.44 9.24 3.50
CA ASN A 160 -16.30 8.65 4.52
C ASN A 160 -15.53 8.59 5.84
N PHE A 161 -16.08 9.26 6.84
CA PHE A 161 -15.58 9.33 8.22
C PHE A 161 -16.27 8.25 9.06
N ILE A 162 -15.48 7.51 9.84
CA ILE A 162 -16.02 6.61 10.89
C ILE A 162 -15.24 6.88 12.17
N GLU A 163 -15.98 7.32 13.19
CA GLU A 163 -15.52 7.55 14.56
C GLU A 163 -15.65 6.26 15.37
N ASN A 164 -14.64 5.93 16.17
CA ASN A 164 -14.81 4.95 17.25
C ASN A 164 -15.08 5.69 18.57
N VAL A 165 -16.25 5.44 19.16
CA VAL A 165 -16.72 6.05 20.42
C VAL A 165 -16.27 5.27 21.68
N GLY A 166 -15.09 4.64 21.65
CA GLY A 166 -14.57 3.85 22.78
C GLY A 166 -13.08 3.58 22.73
#